data_AF-A0A955EFX7-F1
#
_entry.id   AF-A0A955EFX7-F1
#
_cell.length_a   1.000
_cell.length_b   1.000
_cell.length_c   1.000
_cell.angle_alpha   90.00
_cell.angle_beta   90.00
_cell.angle_gamma   90.00
#
_symmetry.space_group_name_H-M   'P 1'
#
loop_
_entity.id
_entity.type
_entity.pdbx_description
1 polymer ?
#
loop_
_entity_poly.entity_id
_entity_poly.type
_entity_poly.pdbx_seq_one_letter_code
_entity_poly.pdbx_strand_id
1 'polypeptide(L)'
;MIVNKFGKISIIAAGLVLPASLVFGGLVTWYLKSNNPDGVDITAGLAYLRPILVTSFVTYGVIWIISLVAGLIGLRRDASDELSRIGLTLLVLISILSVVSAVSSSQVSRAEDTYREQLTVLKQN
;
A
#
# COMPACT_ATOMS: atom_id res chain seq x y z
N MET A 1 36.28 -4.09 -3.45
CA MET A 1 34.88 -4.17 -3.91
C MET A 1 34.10 -3.09 -3.18
N ILE A 2 33.57 -2.09 -3.89
CA ILE A 2 32.77 -1.01 -3.28
C ILE A 2 31.45 -1.63 -2.82
N VAL A 3 31.20 -1.65 -1.51
CA VAL A 3 30.01 -2.28 -0.93
C VAL A 3 28.96 -1.20 -0.66
N ASN A 4 28.01 -1.05 -1.57
CA ASN A 4 26.82 -0.19 -1.39
C ASN A 4 25.64 -1.06 -0.94
N LYS A 5 25.73 -1.58 0.30
CA LYS A 5 24.76 -2.57 0.80
C LYS A 5 23.41 -1.91 1.07
N PHE A 6 23.41 -0.74 1.69
CA PHE A 6 22.18 -0.10 2.15
C PHE A 6 21.38 0.52 1.01
N GLY A 7 22.05 1.15 0.04
CA GLY A 7 21.43 1.67 -1.17
C GLY A 7 20.76 0.57 -2.02
N LYS A 8 21.39 -0.61 -2.15
CA LYS A 8 20.77 -1.77 -2.82
C LYS A 8 19.50 -2.22 -2.09
N ILE A 9 19.56 -2.35 -0.76
CA ILE A 9 18.39 -2.72 0.06
C ILE A 9 17.28 -1.68 -0.12
N SER A 10 17.61 -0.39 -0.10
CA SER A 10 16.64 0.69 -0.27
C SER A 10 15.91 0.60 -1.60
N ILE A 11 16.63 0.45 -2.72
CA ILE A 11 16.04 0.32 -4.06
C ILE A 11 15.17 -0.93 -4.17
N ILE A 12 15.67 -2.09 -3.73
CA ILE A 12 14.93 -3.34 -3.81
C ILE A 12 13.65 -3.24 -2.97
N ALA A 13 13.75 -2.74 -1.74
CA ALA A 13 12.61 -2.56 -0.87
C ALA A 13 11.61 -1.58 -1.47
N ALA A 14 12.05 -0.44 -2.02
CA ALA A 14 11.18 0.54 -2.69
C ALA A 14 10.40 -0.09 -3.83
N GLY A 15 11.07 -0.86 -4.69
CA GLY A 15 10.44 -1.60 -5.79
C GLY A 15 9.47 -2.68 -5.33
N LEU A 16 9.64 -3.20 -4.11
CA LEU A 16 8.78 -4.24 -3.53
C LEU A 16 7.59 -3.72 -2.73
N VAL A 17 7.57 -2.45 -2.33
CA VAL A 17 6.49 -1.87 -1.48
C VAL A 17 5.09 -2.22 -2.01
N LEU A 18 4.82 -1.93 -3.27
CA LEU A 18 3.53 -2.21 -3.91
C LEU A 18 3.29 -3.70 -4.22
N PRO A 19 4.18 -4.42 -4.95
CA PRO A 19 3.88 -5.81 -5.29
C PRO A 19 3.80 -6.72 -4.06
N ALA A 20 4.63 -6.51 -3.04
CA ALA A 20 4.56 -7.32 -1.82
C ALA A 20 3.26 -7.07 -1.06
N SER A 21 2.83 -5.81 -0.88
CA SER A 21 1.55 -5.52 -0.21
C SER A 21 0.36 -6.19 -0.92
N LEU A 22 0.34 -6.20 -2.25
CA LEU A 22 -0.69 -6.91 -3.03
C LEU A 22 -0.64 -8.43 -2.83
N VAL A 23 0.55 -9.03 -2.84
CA VAL A 23 0.72 -10.47 -2.62
C VAL A 23 0.23 -10.87 -1.24
N PHE A 24 0.62 -10.15 -0.18
CA PHE A 24 0.18 -10.46 1.18
C PHE A 24 -1.33 -10.25 1.37
N GLY A 25 -1.90 -9.19 0.80
CA GLY A 25 -3.35 -9.00 0.78
C GLY A 25 -4.08 -10.14 0.07
N GLY A 26 -3.55 -10.61 -1.07
CA GLY A 26 -4.07 -11.76 -1.81
C GLY A 26 -4.00 -13.07 -1.02
N LEU A 27 -2.88 -13.33 -0.33
CA LEU A 27 -2.72 -14.50 0.54
C LEU A 27 -3.73 -14.50 1.69
N VAL A 28 -3.94 -13.37 2.35
CA VAL A 28 -4.96 -13.25 3.40
C VAL A 28 -6.36 -13.42 2.84
N THR A 29 -6.65 -12.86 1.67
CA THR A 29 -7.93 -13.06 0.97
C THR A 29 -8.17 -14.55 0.71
N TRP A 30 -7.17 -15.24 0.17
CA TRP A 30 -7.25 -16.68 -0.11
C TRP A 30 -7.46 -17.49 1.17
N TYR A 31 -6.71 -17.19 2.23
CA TYR A 31 -6.84 -17.86 3.52
C TYR A 31 -8.24 -17.68 4.13
N LEU A 32 -8.74 -16.45 4.21
CA LEU A 32 -10.04 -16.15 4.83
C LEU A 32 -11.21 -16.73 4.05
N LYS A 33 -11.18 -16.67 2.71
CA LYS A 33 -12.23 -17.27 1.88
C LYS A 33 -12.20 -18.80 1.86
N SER A 34 -11.02 -19.41 2.02
CA SER A 34 -10.89 -20.88 2.03
C SER A 34 -11.34 -21.50 3.37
N ASN A 35 -11.10 -20.82 4.48
CA ASN A 35 -11.42 -21.36 5.82
C ASN A 35 -12.73 -20.83 6.40
N ASN A 36 -13.21 -19.69 5.89
CA ASN A 36 -14.41 -18.98 6.35
C ASN A 36 -14.59 -18.96 7.89
N PRO A 37 -13.60 -18.48 8.66
CA PRO A 37 -13.60 -18.59 10.12
C PRO A 37 -14.77 -17.86 10.77
N ASP A 38 -15.23 -16.76 10.16
CA ASP A 38 -16.29 -15.91 10.70
C ASP A 38 -17.68 -16.27 10.14
N GLY A 39 -17.78 -17.33 9.31
CA GLY A 39 -19.04 -17.79 8.75
C GLY A 39 -19.78 -16.77 7.87
N VAL A 40 -19.07 -15.75 7.36
CA VAL A 40 -19.65 -14.69 6.54
C VAL A 40 -19.94 -15.17 5.12
N ASP A 41 -20.82 -14.46 4.41
CA ASP A 41 -21.04 -14.68 3.00
C ASP A 41 -19.81 -14.24 2.18
N ILE A 42 -18.99 -15.22 1.79
CA ILE A 42 -17.76 -15.02 1.01
C ILE A 42 -17.99 -14.53 -0.42
N THR A 43 -19.24 -14.61 -0.91
CA THR A 43 -19.62 -14.13 -2.25
C THR A 43 -19.81 -12.62 -2.28
N ALA A 44 -20.06 -12.00 -1.11
CA ALA A 44 -20.04 -10.55 -0.99
C ALA A 44 -18.63 -10.01 -1.23
N GLY A 45 -18.49 -9.06 -2.16
CA GLY A 45 -17.19 -8.47 -2.53
C GLY A 45 -16.47 -7.75 -1.38
N LEU A 46 -17.19 -7.38 -0.32
CA LEU A 46 -16.67 -6.71 0.87
C LEU A 46 -16.41 -7.68 2.04
N ALA A 47 -16.67 -8.98 1.86
CA ALA A 47 -16.35 -9.98 2.88
C ALA A 47 -14.86 -9.91 3.21
N TYR A 48 -14.54 -9.80 4.50
CA TYR A 48 -13.16 -9.67 4.99
C TYR A 48 -12.38 -8.46 4.45
N LEU A 49 -13.05 -7.42 3.93
CA LEU A 49 -12.35 -6.25 3.39
C LEU A 49 -11.41 -5.62 4.43
N ARG A 50 -11.87 -5.45 5.68
CA ARG A 50 -11.07 -4.84 6.75
C ARG A 50 -9.75 -5.59 7.00
N PRO A 51 -9.73 -6.91 7.30
CA PRO A 51 -8.48 -7.63 7.52
C PRO A 51 -7.58 -7.67 6.28
N ILE A 52 -8.14 -7.73 5.07
CA ILE A 52 -7.37 -7.66 3.82
C ILE A 52 -6.66 -6.30 3.71
N LEU A 53 -7.40 -5.20 3.88
CA LEU A 53 -6.85 -3.85 3.81
C LEU A 53 -5.79 -3.61 4.89
N VAL A 54 -6.06 -3.99 6.14
CA VAL A 54 -5.10 -3.84 7.24
C VAL A 54 -3.80 -4.59 6.92
N THR A 55 -3.88 -5.83 6.44
CA THR A 55 -2.68 -6.60 6.07
C THR A 55 -1.89 -5.91 4.97
N SER A 56 -2.57 -5.47 3.90
CA SER A 56 -1.92 -4.79 2.78
C SER A 56 -1.24 -3.49 3.22
N PHE A 57 -1.91 -2.66 4.02
CA PHE A 57 -1.36 -1.39 4.53
C PHE A 57 -0.21 -1.60 5.51
N VAL A 58 -0.31 -2.58 6.41
CA VAL A 58 0.78 -2.91 7.34
C VAL A 58 2.01 -3.40 6.58
N THR A 59 1.82 -4.29 5.60
CA THR A 59 2.92 -4.80 4.76
C THR A 59 3.57 -3.67 3.97
N TYR A 60 2.75 -2.81 3.34
CA TYR A 60 3.22 -1.61 2.65
C TYR A 60 4.07 -0.74 3.58
N GLY A 61 3.53 -0.41 4.77
CA GLY A 61 4.19 0.48 5.73
C GLY A 61 5.52 -0.08 6.23
N VAL A 62 5.58 -1.38 6.55
CA VAL A 62 6.82 -2.03 7.00
C VAL A 62 7.91 -1.98 5.92
N ILE A 63 7.59 -2.35 4.69
CA ILE A 63 8.57 -2.36 3.58
C ILE A 63 9.00 -0.93 3.24
N TRP A 64 8.08 0.02 3.27
CA TRP A 64 8.36 1.43 3.07
C TRP A 64 9.35 1.96 4.13
N ILE A 65 9.13 1.64 5.41
CA ILE A 65 10.04 2.02 6.50
C ILE A 65 11.42 1.38 6.32
N ILE A 66 11.48 0.09 5.95
CA ILE A 66 12.75 -0.59 5.69
C ILE A 66 13.51 0.12 4.57
N SER A 67 12.84 0.45 3.46
CA SER A 67 13.45 1.17 2.35
C SER A 67 13.95 2.56 2.75
N LEU A 68 13.17 3.29 3.56
CA LEU A 68 13.53 4.63 4.03
C LEU A 68 14.75 4.58 4.94
N VAL A 69 14.72 3.71 5.96
CA VAL A 69 15.81 3.56 6.93
C VAL A 69 17.07 3.11 6.23
N ALA A 70 16.98 2.13 5.32
CA ALA A 70 18.13 1.69 4.53
C ALA A 70 18.69 2.83 3.66
N GLY A 71 17.83 3.61 2.98
CA GLY A 71 18.26 4.75 2.17
C GLY A 71 18.97 5.82 3.00
N LEU A 72 18.40 6.21 4.14
CA LEU A 72 18.99 7.19 5.05
C LEU A 72 20.33 6.72 5.64
N ILE A 73 20.46 5.44 6.00
CA ILE A 73 21.72 4.87 6.47
C ILE A 73 22.75 4.85 5.33
N GLY A 74 22.33 4.47 4.12
CA GLY A 74 23.20 4.38 2.95
C GLY A 74 23.81 5.73 2.55
N LEU A 75 23.09 6.85 2.74
CA LEU A 75 23.65 8.20 2.53
C LEU A 75 24.90 8.49 3.39
N ARG A 76 25.03 7.84 4.56
CA ARG A 76 26.14 8.08 5.49
C ARG A 76 27.16 6.94 5.54
N ARG A 77 26.76 5.72 5.17
CA ARG A 77 27.56 4.51 5.41
C ARG A 77 27.94 3.74 4.14
N ASP A 78 27.31 3.98 3.01
CA ASP A 78 27.76 3.38 1.75
C ASP A 78 28.93 4.17 1.18
N ALA A 79 29.76 3.49 0.39
CA ALA A 79 30.93 4.10 -0.25
C ALA A 79 30.57 5.05 -1.41
N SER A 80 29.37 4.90 -2.00
CA SER A 80 28.73 5.89 -2.86
C SER A 80 27.26 6.03 -2.47
N ASP A 81 26.78 7.27 -2.40
CA ASP A 81 25.42 7.61 -1.96
C ASP A 81 24.39 7.57 -3.11
N GLU A 82 24.84 7.34 -4.35
CA GLU A 82 24.00 7.36 -5.56
C GLU A 82 22.80 6.40 -5.47
N LEU A 83 23.04 5.14 -5.10
CA LEU A 83 21.97 4.14 -4.97
C LEU A 83 20.97 4.51 -3.85
N SER A 84 21.48 5.11 -2.78
CA SER A 84 20.64 5.56 -1.66
C SER A 84 19.74 6.72 -2.08
N ARG A 85 20.26 7.67 -2.87
CA ARG A 85 19.47 8.77 -3.45
C ARG A 85 18.40 8.24 -4.41
N ILE A 86 18.74 7.26 -5.25
CA ILE A 86 17.76 6.63 -6.16
C ILE A 86 16.65 5.95 -5.36
N GLY A 87 16.98 5.14 -4.35
CA GLY A 87 16.00 4.46 -3.50
C GLY A 87 15.06 5.43 -2.78
N LEU A 88 15.62 6.51 -2.19
CA LEU A 88 14.82 7.56 -1.56
C LEU A 88 13.95 8.33 -2.55
N THR A 89 14.47 8.64 -3.74
CA THR A 89 13.70 9.30 -4.81
C THR A 89 12.52 8.45 -5.25
N LEU A 90 12.72 7.14 -5.42
CA LEU A 90 11.64 6.19 -5.72
C LEU A 90 10.59 6.18 -4.61
N LEU A 91 10.99 6.14 -3.35
CA LEU A 91 10.05 6.22 -2.22
C LEU A 91 9.22 7.50 -2.22
N VAL A 92 9.85 8.65 -2.51
CA VAL A 92 9.14 9.93 -2.61
C VAL A 92 8.10 9.88 -3.73
N LEU A 93 8.47 9.38 -4.91
CA LEU A 93 7.53 9.23 -6.04
C LEU A 93 6.37 8.30 -5.69
N ILE A 94 6.65 7.14 -5.09
CA ILE A 94 5.63 6.19 -4.62
C ILE A 94 4.69 6.87 -3.61
N SER A 95 5.23 7.65 -2.69
CA SER A 95 4.44 8.34 -1.66
C SER A 95 3.54 9.41 -2.28
N ILE A 96 4.06 10.21 -3.22
CA ILE A 96 3.27 11.21 -3.96
C ILE A 96 2.13 10.52 -4.71
N LEU A 97 2.42 9.47 -5.47
CA LEU A 97 1.40 8.72 -6.21
C LEU A 97 0.35 8.10 -5.28
N SER A 98 0.77 7.58 -4.12
CA SER A 98 -0.15 7.02 -3.12
C SER A 98 -1.07 8.09 -2.54
N VAL A 99 -0.55 9.29 -2.24
CA VAL A 99 -1.36 10.43 -1.77
C VAL A 99 -2.34 10.88 -2.86
N VAL A 100 -1.90 11.03 -4.11
CA VAL A 100 -2.79 11.39 -5.22
C VAL A 100 -3.90 10.35 -5.36
N SER A 101 -3.56 9.06 -5.31
CA SER A 101 -4.56 7.98 -5.37
C SER A 101 -5.56 8.07 -4.21
N ALA A 102 -5.11 8.31 -2.99
CA ALA A 102 -5.98 8.43 -1.82
C ALA A 102 -6.94 9.63 -1.94
N VAL A 103 -6.43 10.78 -2.39
CA VAL A 103 -7.24 11.97 -2.65
C VAL A 103 -8.27 11.69 -3.75
N SER A 104 -7.86 11.09 -4.87
CA SER A 104 -8.77 10.71 -5.95
C SER A 104 -9.87 9.76 -5.47
N SER A 105 -9.54 8.73 -4.70
CA SER A 105 -10.53 7.82 -4.11
C SER A 105 -11.51 8.54 -3.19
N SER A 106 -11.03 9.46 -2.36
CA SER A 106 -11.90 10.24 -1.47
C SER A 106 -12.92 11.10 -2.23
N GLN A 107 -12.52 11.67 -3.37
CA GLN A 107 -13.39 12.48 -4.21
C GLN A 107 -14.46 11.61 -4.91
N VAL A 108 -14.10 10.40 -5.34
CA VAL A 108 -15.06 9.43 -5.89
C VAL A 108 -16.10 9.06 -4.83
N SER A 109 -15.68 8.73 -3.60
CA SER A 109 -16.62 8.39 -2.53
C SER A 109 -17.60 9.52 -2.23
N ARG A 110 -17.13 10.78 -2.20
CA ARG A 110 -18.02 11.94 -2.02
C ARG A 110 -19.05 12.10 -3.14
N ALA A 111 -18.66 11.82 -4.38
CA ALA A 111 -19.58 11.85 -5.52
C ALA A 111 -20.63 10.73 -5.41
N GLU A 112 -20.23 9.53 -4.99
CA GLU A 112 -21.15 8.42 -4.75
C GLU A 112 -22.15 8.72 -3.61
N ASP A 113 -21.68 9.30 -2.51
CA ASP A 113 -22.53 9.67 -1.38
C ASP A 113 -23.57 10.71 -1.79
N THR A 114 -23.15 11.74 -2.53
CA THR A 114 -24.07 12.77 -3.07
C THR A 114 -25.15 12.16 -3.96
N TYR A 115 -24.77 11.21 -4.83
CA TYR A 115 -25.72 10.53 -5.71
C TYR A 115 -26.72 9.66 -4.94
N ARG A 116 -26.27 8.97 -3.88
CA ARG A 116 -27.14 8.16 -3.01
C ARG A 116 -28.16 9.04 -2.26
N GLU A 117 -27.73 10.18 -1.75
CA GLU A 117 -28.61 11.14 -1.08
C GLU A 117 -29.72 11.63 -2.01
N GLN A 118 -29.38 12.01 -3.25
CA GLN A 118 -30.37 12.44 -4.25
C GLN A 118 -31.42 11.36 -4.56
N LEU A 119 -30.98 10.10 -4.71
CA LEU A 119 -31.88 8.96 -4.91
C LEU A 119 -32.83 8.72 -3.74
N THR A 120 -32.36 8.91 -2.51
CA THR A 120 -33.22 8.75 -1.32
C THR A 120 -34.30 9.82 -1.26
N VAL A 121 -33.98 11.08 -1.59
CA VAL A 121 -34.96 12.17 -1.64
C VAL A 121 -36.02 11.93 -2.72
N LEU A 122 -35.62 11.44 -3.90
CA LEU A 122 -36.54 11.16 -5.00
C LEU A 122 -37.51 10.00 -4.70
N LYS A 123 -37.14 9.04 -3.85
CA LYS A 123 -38.01 7.92 -3.46
C LYS A 123 -39.01 8.28 -2.35
N GLN A 124 -38.82 9.41 -1.68
CA GLN A 124 -39.68 9.87 -0.58
C GLN A 124 -40.77 10.86 -1.03
N ASN A 125 -40.67 11.38 -2.27
CA ASN A 125 -41.67 12.23 -2.92
C ASN A 125 -42.43 11.43 -3.99
#